data_AF-A0AAV2GJ89-F1
#
_entry.id   AF-A0AAV2GJ89-F1
#
_cell.length_a   1.000
_cell.length_b   1.000
_cell.length_c   1.000
_cell.angle_alpha   90.00
_cell.angle_beta   90.00
_cell.angle_gamma   90.00
#
_symmetry.space_group_name_H-M   'P 1'
#
loop_
_entity.id
_entity.type
_entity.pdbx_description
1 polymer ?
#
loop_
_entity_poly.entity_id
_entity_poly.type
_entity_poly.pdbx_seq_one_letter_code
_entity_poly.pdbx_strand_id
1 'polypeptide(L)'
;MSSAGGGRQRDESRGKVFRIGHKWVTLEKYPTAKEMLFRVSVDGQTCRRRFVYLNLGLARWLHGCLHAAAVNAWDFPANSVKTVNGRSLSVQRNSNRHGICIKLMETNAKGSSFYILIPLEEPFTGWLDLIMAFRVMTTTPNQRIRSSEVAVNRSDARVVSGVTFAEVARNGLPHR
;
A
#
# COMPACT_ATOMS: atom_id res chain seq x y z
N MET A 1 6.79 -47.05 2.81
CA MET A 1 5.63 -46.17 3.09
C MET A 1 6.17 -44.80 3.45
N SER A 2 6.09 -43.83 2.53
CA SER A 2 6.67 -42.50 2.72
C SER A 2 5.69 -41.56 3.43
N SER A 3 6.17 -40.94 4.50
CA SER A 3 5.45 -40.01 5.36
C SER A 3 5.11 -38.72 4.60
N ALA A 4 3.84 -38.31 4.66
CA ALA A 4 3.33 -37.09 4.07
C ALA A 4 3.86 -35.86 4.83
N GLY A 5 4.71 -35.08 4.17
CA GLY A 5 5.15 -33.76 4.63
C GLY A 5 4.01 -32.76 4.51
N GLY A 6 3.20 -32.65 5.56
CA GLY A 6 2.25 -31.55 5.74
C GLY A 6 3.01 -30.24 5.98
N GLY A 7 3.31 -29.51 4.91
CA GLY A 7 3.81 -28.15 4.99
C GLY A 7 2.82 -27.29 5.77
N ARG A 8 3.19 -26.88 6.99
CA ARG A 8 2.50 -25.83 7.74
C ARG A 8 2.52 -24.57 6.87
N GLN A 9 1.43 -24.30 6.15
CA GLN A 9 1.17 -22.97 5.60
C GLN A 9 1.25 -22.00 6.79
N ARG A 10 2.33 -21.22 6.84
CA ARG A 10 2.45 -20.14 7.81
C ARG A 10 1.28 -19.22 7.54
N ASP A 11 0.41 -19.11 8.52
CA ASP A 11 -0.85 -18.40 8.46
C ASP A 11 -0.61 -16.93 8.05
N GLU A 12 -0.73 -16.63 6.75
CA GLU A 12 -0.55 -15.30 6.14
C GLU A 12 -1.61 -14.28 6.60
N SER A 13 -2.52 -14.69 7.50
CA SER A 13 -3.53 -13.83 8.11
C SER A 13 -2.97 -12.91 9.21
N ARG A 14 -1.79 -13.23 9.76
CA ARG A 14 -1.13 -12.38 10.77
C ARG A 14 -0.55 -11.13 10.10
N GLY A 15 -0.84 -9.96 10.68
CA GLY A 15 -0.32 -8.68 10.21
C GLY A 15 1.20 -8.70 10.00
N LYS A 16 1.66 -7.91 9.02
CA LYS A 16 3.08 -7.76 8.68
C LYS A 16 3.60 -6.46 9.27
N VAL A 17 4.82 -6.52 9.81
CA VAL A 17 5.50 -5.39 10.44
C VAL A 17 6.74 -5.04 9.61
N PHE A 18 6.94 -3.76 9.34
CA PHE A 18 8.02 -3.22 8.51
C PHE A 18 8.79 -2.17 9.29
N ARG A 19 10.10 -2.16 9.11
CA ARG A 19 10.96 -1.06 9.58
C ARG A 19 11.10 -0.04 8.47
N ILE A 20 10.57 1.17 8.65
CA ILE A 20 10.67 2.26 7.67
C ILE A 20 11.34 3.45 8.33
N GLY A 21 12.58 3.73 7.93
CA GLY A 21 13.44 4.70 8.60
C GLY A 21 13.52 4.40 10.10
N HIS A 22 13.26 5.41 10.92
CA HIS A 22 13.21 5.28 12.36
C HIS A 22 11.86 4.79 12.93
N LYS A 23 10.86 4.45 12.12
CA LYS A 23 9.52 3.99 12.57
C LYS A 23 9.22 2.53 12.25
N TRP A 24 8.27 1.94 12.98
CA TRP A 24 7.69 0.65 12.64
C TRP A 24 6.30 0.85 12.06
N VAL A 25 6.03 0.21 10.93
CA VAL A 25 4.74 0.28 10.24
C VAL A 25 4.13 -1.11 10.24
N THR A 26 2.90 -1.23 10.70
CA THR A 26 2.18 -2.52 10.72
C THR A 26 1.01 -2.46 9.75
N LEU A 27 0.91 -3.46 8.87
CA LEU A 27 -0.21 -3.68 7.96
C LEU A 27 -0.90 -5.00 8.33
N GLU A 28 -2.19 -4.95 8.65
CA GLU A 28 -2.94 -6.15 9.03
C GLU A 28 -4.35 -6.15 8.44
N LYS A 29 -4.90 -7.35 8.27
CA LYS A 29 -6.31 -7.54 7.96
C LYS A 29 -7.11 -7.30 9.24
N TYR A 30 -8.14 -6.48 9.14
CA TYR A 30 -9.03 -6.12 10.22
C TYR A 30 -10.48 -6.48 9.83
N PRO A 31 -10.93 -7.70 10.15
CA PRO A 31 -12.29 -8.12 9.85
C PRO A 31 -13.28 -7.30 10.68
N THR A 32 -14.31 -6.79 10.02
CA THR A 32 -15.46 -6.16 10.69
C THR A 32 -16.72 -6.96 10.38
N ALA A 33 -17.82 -6.67 11.08
CA ALA A 33 -19.11 -7.29 10.79
C ALA A 33 -19.63 -7.03 9.37
N LYS A 34 -19.13 -5.99 8.67
CA LYS A 34 -19.61 -5.56 7.35
C LYS A 34 -18.67 -5.89 6.22
N GLU A 35 -17.36 -5.79 6.45
CA GLU A 35 -16.34 -5.95 5.42
C GLU A 35 -14.97 -6.28 6.02
N MET A 36 -14.05 -6.76 5.18
CA MET A 36 -12.64 -6.84 5.52
C MET A 36 -11.96 -5.49 5.30
N LEU A 37 -11.40 -4.91 6.36
CA LEU A 37 -10.58 -3.70 6.28
C LEU A 37 -9.10 -4.05 6.35
N PHE A 38 -8.25 -3.12 5.95
CA PHE A 38 -6.82 -3.15 6.12
C PHE A 38 -6.44 -2.03 7.08
N ARG A 39 -5.91 -2.39 8.25
CA ARG A 39 -5.41 -1.41 9.23
C ARG A 39 -3.94 -1.18 8.97
N VAL A 40 -3.56 0.08 8.78
CA VAL A 40 -2.16 0.52 8.72
C VAL A 40 -1.89 1.33 9.97
N SER A 41 -0.86 0.97 10.72
CA SER A 41 -0.45 1.69 11.92
C SER A 41 1.02 2.05 11.93
N VAL A 42 1.40 3.12 12.63
CA VAL A 42 2.78 3.58 12.74
C VAL A 42 3.15 3.79 14.20
N ASP A 43 4.13 3.05 14.70
CA ASP A 43 4.64 3.20 16.05
C ASP A 43 5.54 4.44 16.18
N GLY A 44 5.54 5.01 17.40
CA GLY A 44 6.34 6.21 17.71
C GLY A 44 5.68 7.55 17.33
N GLN A 45 4.40 7.57 16.94
CA GLN A 45 3.67 8.82 16.70
C GLN A 45 3.04 9.40 17.99
N THR A 46 3.10 10.71 18.18
CA THR A 46 2.55 11.39 19.37
C THR A 46 1.02 11.45 19.37
N CYS A 47 0.33 11.17 18.27
CA CYS A 47 -1.13 11.23 18.18
C CYS A 47 -1.82 10.03 18.85
N ARG A 48 -2.94 10.30 19.56
CA ARG A 48 -3.76 9.30 20.30
C ARG A 48 -4.39 8.20 19.42
N ARG A 49 -4.45 8.38 18.10
CA ARG A 49 -4.94 7.37 17.15
C ARG A 49 -3.91 7.26 16.02
N ARG A 50 -3.21 6.11 15.97
CA ARG A 50 -2.00 5.88 15.16
C ARG A 50 -2.25 4.99 13.96
N PHE A 51 -3.48 4.93 13.48
CA PHE A 51 -3.88 4.02 12.42
C PHE A 51 -4.89 4.63 11.47
N VAL A 52 -4.90 4.11 10.24
CA VAL A 52 -5.94 4.32 9.24
C VAL A 52 -6.53 2.98 8.84
N TYR A 53 -7.82 2.97 8.53
CA TYR A 53 -8.53 1.82 7.99
C TYR A 53 -8.85 2.03 6.52
N LEU A 54 -8.45 1.05 5.71
CA LEU A 54 -8.66 1.07 4.27
C LEU A 54 -9.61 -0.07 3.91
N ASN A 55 -10.67 0.21 3.17
CA ASN A 55 -11.37 -0.87 2.49
C ASN A 55 -10.51 -1.37 1.31
N LEU A 56 -10.93 -2.48 0.68
CA LEU A 56 -10.16 -3.09 -0.40
C LEU A 56 -9.88 -2.13 -1.56
N GLY A 57 -10.85 -1.29 -1.93
CA GLY A 57 -10.70 -0.30 -2.99
C GLY A 57 -9.65 0.76 -2.67
N LEU A 58 -9.68 1.31 -1.45
CA LEU A 58 -8.69 2.28 -0.98
C LEU A 58 -7.31 1.65 -0.81
N ALA A 59 -7.22 0.40 -0.35
CA ALA A 59 -5.95 -0.31 -0.20
C ALA A 59 -5.28 -0.58 -1.56
N ARG A 60 -6.05 -1.00 -2.58
CA ARG A 60 -5.53 -1.18 -3.95
C ARG A 60 -5.11 0.13 -4.59
N TRP A 61 -5.88 1.19 -4.37
CA TRP A 61 -5.53 2.51 -4.87
C TRP A 61 -4.25 3.04 -4.21
N LEU A 62 -4.15 2.93 -2.87
CA LEU A 62 -2.94 3.31 -2.14
C LEU A 62 -1.72 2.53 -2.63
N HIS A 63 -1.85 1.20 -2.82
CA HIS A 63 -0.78 0.38 -3.42
C HIS A 63 -0.30 0.97 -4.76
N GLY A 64 -1.21 1.35 -5.65
CA GLY A 64 -0.88 2.02 -6.92
C GLY A 64 -0.13 3.34 -6.72
N CYS A 65 -0.54 4.16 -5.75
CA CYS A 65 0.15 5.42 -5.43
C CYS A 65 1.57 5.19 -4.90
N LEU A 66 1.74 4.25 -3.95
CA LEU A 66 3.06 3.91 -3.40
C LEU A 66 3.98 3.33 -4.48
N HIS A 67 3.43 2.48 -5.35
CA HIS A 67 4.16 1.90 -6.46
C HIS A 67 4.62 2.97 -7.46
N ALA A 68 3.72 3.84 -7.91
CA ALA A 68 4.05 4.91 -8.86
C ALA A 68 5.16 5.81 -8.34
N ALA A 69 5.12 6.17 -7.06
CA ALA A 69 6.14 7.00 -6.47
C ALA A 69 7.49 6.29 -6.25
N ALA A 70 7.48 4.97 -6.04
CA ALA A 70 8.71 4.18 -6.01
C ALA A 70 9.40 4.13 -7.39
N VAL A 71 8.62 4.13 -8.48
CA VAL A 71 9.14 4.14 -9.86
C VAL A 71 9.60 5.54 -10.30
N ASN A 72 8.79 6.57 -10.05
CA ASN A 72 9.03 7.94 -10.54
C ASN A 72 9.84 8.80 -9.55
N ALA A 73 10.85 8.23 -8.89
CA ALA A 73 11.77 8.97 -8.01
C ALA A 73 11.07 9.88 -6.99
N TRP A 74 10.07 9.36 -6.28
CA TRP A 74 9.31 10.08 -5.25
C TRP A 74 8.31 11.12 -5.75
N ASP A 75 7.95 11.09 -7.03
CA ASP A 75 6.82 11.88 -7.53
C ASP A 75 5.50 11.28 -7.05
N PHE A 76 5.18 11.54 -5.78
CA PHE A 76 3.85 11.32 -5.25
C PHE A 76 2.92 12.35 -5.86
N PRO A 77 1.75 11.94 -6.38
CA PRO A 77 0.79 12.91 -6.87
C PRO A 77 0.39 13.81 -5.69
N ALA A 78 0.88 15.05 -5.73
CA ALA A 78 0.75 16.01 -4.66
C ALA A 78 -0.73 16.15 -4.31
N ASN A 79 -1.10 15.77 -3.09
CA ASN A 79 -2.47 15.88 -2.58
C ASN A 79 -3.52 15.09 -3.38
N SER A 80 -3.32 13.78 -3.48
CA SER A 80 -4.35 12.89 -4.05
C SER A 80 -5.39 12.49 -3.02
N VAL A 81 -6.66 12.40 -3.44
CA VAL A 81 -7.76 11.92 -2.61
C VAL A 81 -8.57 10.89 -3.39
N LYS A 82 -8.93 9.79 -2.74
CA LYS A 82 -9.88 8.80 -3.28
C LYS A 82 -10.97 8.49 -2.27
N THR A 83 -12.21 8.44 -2.75
CA THR A 83 -13.37 8.06 -1.95
C THR A 83 -13.93 6.73 -2.46
N VAL A 84 -14.20 5.79 -1.53
CA VAL A 84 -14.82 4.49 -1.80
C VAL A 84 -15.78 4.16 -0.65
N ASN A 85 -17.05 3.88 -0.95
CA ASN A 85 -18.08 3.51 0.04
C ASN A 85 -18.18 4.51 1.22
N GLY A 86 -18.14 5.81 0.94
CA GLY A 86 -18.23 6.86 1.95
C GLY A 86 -17.00 7.02 2.84
N ARG A 87 -15.89 6.31 2.55
CA ARG A 87 -14.58 6.51 3.18
C ARG A 87 -13.66 7.20 2.20
N SER A 88 -12.95 8.21 2.67
CA SER A 88 -11.95 8.93 1.86
C SER A 88 -10.56 8.67 2.39
N LEU A 89 -9.59 8.48 1.50
CA LEU A 89 -8.17 8.48 1.82
C LEU A 89 -7.49 9.61 1.04
N SER A 90 -6.83 10.52 1.76
CA SER A 90 -5.90 11.47 1.18
C SER A 90 -4.46 10.99 1.37
N VAL A 91 -3.67 11.09 0.31
CA VAL A 91 -2.22 10.82 0.28
C VAL A 91 -1.52 12.13 -0.03
N GLN A 92 -0.73 12.62 0.92
CA GLN A 92 -0.02 13.90 0.80
C GLN A 92 1.45 13.69 1.10
N ARG A 93 2.32 14.25 0.25
CA ARG A 93 3.73 14.40 0.58
C ARG A 93 3.89 15.57 1.55
N ASN A 94 4.62 15.36 2.62
CA ASN A 94 4.86 16.36 3.65
C ASN A 94 6.34 16.39 4.00
N SER A 95 6.89 17.57 4.28
CA SER A 95 8.25 17.75 4.77
C SER A 95 8.19 18.34 6.18
N ASN A 96 9.04 17.85 7.06
CA ASN A 96 9.21 18.40 8.40
C ASN A 96 10.69 18.37 8.80
N ARG A 97 10.99 18.82 10.03
CA ARG A 97 12.37 18.85 10.57
C ARG A 97 13.07 17.48 10.62
N HIS A 98 12.33 16.38 10.50
CA HIS A 98 12.84 15.01 10.49
C HIS A 98 12.99 14.45 9.07
N GLY A 99 12.71 15.23 8.03
CA GLY A 99 12.80 14.82 6.63
C GLY A 99 11.44 14.77 5.93
N ILE A 100 11.38 13.98 4.86
CA ILE A 100 10.20 13.86 4.01
C ILE A 100 9.36 12.67 4.50
N CYS A 101 8.03 12.79 4.46
CA CYS A 101 7.12 11.72 4.84
C CYS A 101 5.85 11.76 3.99
N ILE A 102 5.13 10.64 3.96
CA ILE A 102 3.75 10.60 3.47
C ILE A 102 2.81 10.72 4.63
N LYS A 103 1.90 11.67 4.52
CA LYS A 103 0.69 11.75 5.32
C LYS A 103 -0.42 10.99 4.62
N LEU A 104 -0.88 9.91 5.25
CA LEU A 104 -2.10 9.23 4.89
C LEU A 104 -3.19 9.71 5.83
N MET A 105 -4.24 10.34 5.29
CA MET A 105 -5.38 10.83 6.06
C MET A 105 -6.65 10.10 5.63
N GLU A 106 -7.19 9.27 6.51
CA GLU A 106 -8.50 8.65 6.34
C GLU A 106 -9.57 9.60 6.88
N THR A 107 -10.66 9.79 6.16
CA THR A 107 -11.92 10.34 6.68
C THR A 107 -13.00 9.27 6.54
N ASN A 108 -13.59 8.87 7.66
CA ASN A 108 -14.65 7.86 7.65
C ASN A 108 -16.01 8.46 7.26
N ALA A 109 -17.01 7.60 7.06
CA ALA A 109 -18.38 8.02 6.71
C ALA A 109 -19.09 8.91 7.75
N LYS A 110 -18.57 8.98 8.98
CA LYS A 110 -19.08 9.86 10.06
C LYS A 110 -18.33 11.20 10.10
N GLY A 111 -17.46 11.48 9.13
CA GLY A 111 -16.64 12.69 9.08
C GLY A 111 -15.47 12.69 10.07
N SER A 112 -15.19 11.59 10.79
CA SER A 112 -14.00 11.53 11.65
C SER A 112 -12.76 11.29 10.80
N SER A 113 -11.72 12.10 11.02
CA SER A 113 -10.45 11.97 10.30
C SER A 113 -9.32 11.44 11.19
N PHE A 114 -8.51 10.56 10.62
CA PHE A 114 -7.31 10.00 11.24
C PHE A 114 -6.15 10.13 10.27
N TYR A 115 -4.93 10.29 10.78
CA TYR A 115 -3.78 10.29 9.91
C TYR A 115 -2.60 9.53 10.51
N ILE A 116 -1.77 9.03 9.61
CA ILE A 116 -0.45 8.49 9.92
C ILE A 116 0.59 9.17 9.02
N LEU A 117 1.84 9.16 9.49
CA LEU A 117 3.02 9.71 8.80
C LEU A 117 4.05 8.60 8.61
N ILE A 118 4.22 8.15 7.37
CA ILE A 118 5.20 7.15 7.00
C ILE A 118 6.45 7.89 6.50
N PRO A 119 7.62 7.76 7.14
CA PRO A 119 8.85 8.40 6.69
C PRO A 119 9.20 7.97 5.26
N LEU A 120 9.67 8.90 4.44
CA LEU A 120 10.26 8.67 3.12
C LEU A 120 11.77 8.86 3.27
N GLU A 121 12.42 7.89 3.93
CA GLU A 121 13.87 7.88 4.20
C GLU A 121 14.53 6.74 3.43
N GLU A 122 15.76 6.95 2.95
CA GLU A 122 16.61 5.87 2.43
C GLU A 122 17.27 5.13 3.60
N PRO A 123 17.45 3.79 3.53
CA PRO A 123 17.18 2.90 2.40
C PRO A 123 15.70 2.48 2.25
N PHE A 124 15.28 2.26 1.01
CA PHE A 124 13.90 1.96 0.60
C PHE A 124 13.39 0.55 0.93
N THR A 125 14.17 -0.27 1.62
CA THR A 125 13.86 -1.70 1.78
C THR A 125 12.52 -1.92 2.49
N GLY A 126 12.29 -1.24 3.61
CA GLY A 126 10.99 -1.32 4.29
C GLY A 126 9.81 -0.75 3.50
N TRP A 127 10.08 0.15 2.54
CA TRP A 127 9.09 0.72 1.63
C TRP A 127 8.63 -0.28 0.59
N LEU A 128 9.58 -0.96 -0.04
CA LEU A 128 9.30 -2.00 -1.03
C LEU A 128 8.59 -3.20 -0.38
N ASP A 129 8.99 -3.58 0.83
CA ASP A 129 8.32 -4.63 1.60
C ASP A 129 6.87 -4.28 1.92
N LEU A 130 6.59 -3.01 2.27
CA LEU A 130 5.23 -2.52 2.49
C LEU A 130 4.39 -2.56 1.20
N ILE A 131 4.95 -2.12 0.06
CA ILE A 131 4.28 -2.19 -1.26
C ILE A 131 3.96 -3.64 -1.61
N MET A 132 4.93 -4.54 -1.48
CA MET A 132 4.77 -5.97 -1.76
C MET A 132 3.75 -6.63 -0.82
N ALA A 133 3.73 -6.22 0.45
CA ALA A 133 2.72 -6.70 1.39
C ALA A 133 1.32 -6.23 1.02
N PHE A 134 1.15 -4.96 0.65
CA PHE A 134 -0.13 -4.46 0.13
C PHE A 134 -0.58 -5.25 -1.09
N ARG A 135 0.31 -5.52 -2.04
CA ARG A 135 0.02 -6.35 -3.22
C ARG A 135 -0.54 -7.71 -2.77
N VAL A 136 0.21 -8.46 -1.98
CA VAL A 136 -0.18 -9.81 -1.53
C VAL A 136 -1.49 -9.80 -0.74
N MET A 137 -1.67 -8.83 0.17
CA MET A 137 -2.82 -8.78 1.06
C MET A 137 -4.11 -8.31 0.36
N THR A 138 -4.00 -7.54 -0.73
CA THR A 138 -5.14 -7.00 -1.49
C THR A 138 -5.44 -7.78 -2.78
N THR A 139 -4.55 -8.68 -3.20
CA THR A 139 -4.85 -9.73 -4.15
C THR A 139 -5.51 -10.90 -3.43
N THR A 140 -6.78 -11.15 -3.72
CA THR A 140 -7.47 -12.36 -3.28
C THR A 140 -6.79 -13.56 -3.95
N PRO A 141 -6.31 -14.59 -3.23
CA PRO A 141 -5.63 -15.73 -3.86
C PRO A 141 -6.52 -16.53 -4.84
N ASN A 142 -7.85 -16.32 -4.81
CA ASN A 142 -8.82 -17.14 -5.54
C ASN A 142 -9.64 -16.42 -6.63
N GLN A 143 -9.29 -15.20 -7.03
CA GLN A 143 -9.84 -14.67 -8.27
C GLN A 143 -8.93 -15.05 -9.43
N ARG A 144 -9.25 -16.20 -10.06
CA ARG A 144 -8.79 -16.53 -11.40
C ARG A 144 -9.23 -15.37 -12.29
N ILE A 145 -8.30 -14.49 -12.63
CA ILE A 145 -8.54 -13.33 -13.51
C ILE A 145 -9.15 -13.90 -14.79
N ARG A 146 -10.47 -13.74 -14.97
CA ARG A 146 -11.10 -14.06 -16.24
C ARG A 146 -10.59 -13.02 -17.20
N SER A 147 -10.04 -13.44 -18.34
CA SER A 147 -9.48 -12.56 -19.38
C SER A 147 -10.44 -11.47 -19.86
N SER A 148 -11.73 -11.57 -19.53
CA SER A 148 -12.79 -10.59 -19.76
C SER A 148 -12.83 -9.41 -18.76
N GLU A 149 -12.19 -9.49 -17.59
CA GLU A 149 -12.11 -8.38 -16.61
C GLU A 149 -10.90 -7.46 -16.84
N VAL A 150 -9.99 -7.83 -17.75
CA VAL A 150 -8.96 -6.94 -18.30
C VAL A 150 -9.56 -6.07 -19.41
N ALA A 151 -10.77 -5.56 -19.22
CA ALA A 151 -11.18 -4.32 -19.87
C ALA A 151 -10.61 -3.17 -19.03
N VAL A 152 -9.28 -3.03 -19.06
CA VAL A 152 -8.66 -1.73 -18.83
C VAL A 152 -9.34 -0.82 -19.83
N ASN A 153 -10.10 0.18 -19.36
CA ASN A 153 -10.55 1.27 -20.20
C ASN A 153 -9.29 1.88 -20.84
N ARG A 154 -8.98 1.42 -22.07
CA ARG A 154 -7.83 1.84 -22.88
C ARG A 154 -7.91 3.32 -23.27
N SER A 155 -8.98 4.01 -22.88
CA SER A 155 -9.25 5.40 -23.23
C SER A 155 -8.64 6.41 -22.25
N ASP A 156 -8.32 6.04 -21.00
CA ASP A 156 -7.83 7.01 -19.98
C ASP A 156 -6.39 6.76 -19.51
N ALA A 157 -5.77 5.66 -19.92
CA ALA A 157 -4.35 5.44 -19.74
C ALA A 157 -3.61 5.94 -21.00
N ARG A 158 -3.29 7.24 -21.05
CA ARG A 158 -2.20 7.68 -21.94
C ARG A 158 -0.93 7.01 -21.44
N VAL A 159 -0.56 5.95 -22.16
CA VAL A 159 0.74 5.30 -22.09
C VAL A 159 1.80 6.38 -22.28
N VAL A 160 2.56 6.69 -21.23
CA VAL A 160 3.84 7.38 -21.36
C VAL A 160 4.91 6.37 -20.95
N SER A 161 5.61 5.89 -21.97
CA SER A 161 6.75 4.94 -21.97
C SER A 161 6.42 3.46 -21.69
N GLY A 162 6.51 2.65 -22.75
CA GLY A 162 6.23 1.20 -22.74
C GLY A 162 7.36 0.36 -22.13
N VAL A 163 7.62 0.51 -20.83
CA VAL A 163 8.53 -0.39 -20.10
C VAL A 163 7.73 -1.25 -19.13
N THR A 164 7.80 -2.56 -19.29
CA THR A 164 7.11 -3.52 -18.42
C THR A 164 7.93 -3.83 -17.15
N PHE A 165 7.28 -4.28 -16.07
CA PHE A 165 7.94 -4.70 -14.83
C PHE A 165 9.02 -5.78 -15.03
N ALA A 166 8.82 -6.65 -16.02
CA ALA A 166 9.77 -7.69 -16.36
C ALA A 166 11.06 -7.12 -16.97
N GLU A 167 11.00 -5.96 -17.61
CA GLU A 167 12.16 -5.27 -18.16
C GLU A 167 12.96 -4.53 -17.07
N VAL A 168 12.30 -3.89 -16.11
CA VAL A 168 12.98 -3.20 -14.99
C VAL A 168 13.73 -4.19 -14.09
N ALA A 169 13.16 -5.37 -13.84
CA ALA A 169 13.79 -6.41 -13.01
C ALA A 169 15.02 -7.07 -13.67
N ARG A 170 15.09 -7.08 -15.01
CA ARG A 170 16.23 -7.66 -15.76
C ARG A 170 17.34 -6.66 -16.03
N ASN A 171 17.00 -5.39 -16.26
CA ASN A 171 17.95 -4.40 -16.72
C ASN A 171 18.54 -3.54 -15.59
N GLY A 172 18.07 -3.73 -14.35
CA GLY A 172 18.39 -2.85 -13.24
C GLY A 172 17.73 -1.48 -13.41
N LEU A 173 17.59 -0.73 -12.30
CA LEU A 173 17.20 0.67 -12.39
C LEU A 173 18.27 1.42 -13.19
N PRO A 174 17.92 2.19 -14.23
CA PRO A 174 18.91 2.95 -14.99
C PRO A 174 19.69 3.84 -14.01
N HIS A 175 21.01 3.67 -13.99
CA HIS A 175 21.90 4.57 -13.27
C HIS A 175 21.96 5.89 -14.03
N ARG A 176 21.27 6.91 -13.47
CA ARG A 176 21.24 8.34 -13.82
C ARG A 176 21.40 8.69 -15.30
#